data_AF-A0A944ANB1-F1
#
_entry.id   AF-A0A944ANB1-F1
#
_cell.length_a   1.000
_cell.length_b   1.000
_cell.length_c   1.000
_cell.angle_alpha   90.00
_cell.angle_beta   90.00
_cell.angle_gamma   90.00
#
_symmetry.space_group_name_H-M   'P 1'
#
loop_
_entity.id
_entity.type
_entity.pdbx_description
1 polymer ?
#
loop_
_entity_poly.entity_id
_entity_poly.type
_entity_poly.pdbx_seq_one_letter_code
_entity_poly.pdbx_strand_id
1 'polypeptide(L)'
;MSRNTKIVLFAFAGILLVVAFAWSYSTRHMGETGLLADMLSERGYSISPSALYVADHESDTSIALMFPDEDLQSIIDASKESGFPSDVDKRGDIVVMLAAIDEESVITLFIIDGQVEFGFIQQTDGNTVLPLAVKVR
;
A
#
# COMPACT_ATOMS: atom_id res chain seq x y z
N MET A 1 45.32 -14.00 -10.96
CA MET A 1 44.35 -12.88 -10.93
C MET A 1 44.92 -11.80 -10.02
N SER A 2 45.29 -10.63 -10.57
CA SER A 2 46.05 -9.63 -9.81
C SER A 2 45.20 -8.98 -8.70
N ARG A 3 45.84 -8.61 -7.58
CA ARG A 3 45.18 -7.94 -6.44
C ARG A 3 44.40 -6.69 -6.87
N ASN A 4 44.90 -5.99 -7.89
CA ASN A 4 44.30 -4.78 -8.44
C ASN A 4 43.03 -5.08 -9.25
N THR A 5 42.99 -6.22 -9.97
CA THR A 5 41.78 -6.66 -10.70
C THR A 5 40.62 -6.98 -9.76
N LYS A 6 40.91 -7.57 -8.58
CA LYS A 6 39.89 -7.84 -7.56
C LYS A 6 39.36 -6.55 -6.94
N ILE A 7 40.24 -5.58 -6.67
CA ILE A 7 39.85 -4.27 -6.12
C ILE A 7 38.95 -3.50 -7.09
N VAL A 8 39.31 -3.46 -8.38
CA VAL A 8 38.48 -2.82 -9.41
C VAL A 8 37.12 -3.51 -9.55
N LEU A 9 37.08 -4.84 -9.48
CA LEU A 9 35.84 -5.60 -9.56
C LEU A 9 34.92 -5.34 -8.35
N PHE A 10 35.46 -5.32 -7.13
CA PHE A 10 34.69 -5.02 -5.93
C PHE A 10 34.19 -3.57 -5.90
N ALA A 11 34.98 -2.61 -6.41
CA ALA A 11 34.55 -1.23 -6.55
C ALA A 11 33.36 -1.09 -7.52
N PHE A 12 33.42 -1.77 -8.67
CA PHE A 12 32.32 -1.76 -9.64
C PHE A 12 31.07 -2.46 -9.09
N ALA A 13 31.23 -3.58 -8.38
CA ALA A 13 30.13 -4.28 -7.73
C ALA A 13 29.47 -3.42 -6.65
N GLY A 14 30.24 -2.67 -5.86
CA GLY A 14 29.71 -1.73 -4.87
C GLY A 14 28.89 -0.60 -5.51
N ILE A 15 29.38 -0.03 -6.61
CA ILE A 15 28.65 1.01 -7.35
C ILE A 15 27.35 0.45 -7.94
N LEU A 16 27.39 -0.75 -8.54
CA LEU A 16 26.19 -1.41 -9.05
C LEU A 16 25.19 -1.72 -7.93
N LEU A 17 25.65 -2.10 -6.74
CA LEU A 17 24.78 -2.30 -5.57
C LEU A 17 24.12 -1.00 -5.12
N VAL A 18 24.86 0.11 -5.08
CA VAL A 18 24.29 1.42 -4.72
C VAL A 18 23.28 1.89 -5.75
N VAL A 19 23.55 1.68 -7.04
CA VAL A 19 22.60 1.99 -8.12
C VAL A 19 21.38 1.09 -8.05
N ALA A 20 21.54 -0.21 -7.83
CA ALA A 20 20.44 -1.15 -7.65
C ALA A 20 19.63 -0.84 -6.39
N PHE A 21 20.27 -0.38 -5.31
CA PHE A 21 19.61 0.00 -4.08
C PHE A 21 18.84 1.32 -4.24
N ALA A 22 19.42 2.32 -4.90
CA ALA A 22 18.73 3.56 -5.26
C ALA A 22 17.57 3.31 -6.23
N TRP A 23 17.75 2.38 -7.18
CA TRP A 23 16.70 1.96 -8.10
C TRP A 23 15.61 1.18 -7.36
N SER A 24 15.97 0.24 -6.48
CA SER A 24 15.02 -0.53 -5.66
C SER A 24 14.23 0.37 -4.71
N TYR A 25 14.87 1.39 -4.13
CA TYR A 25 14.22 2.42 -3.32
C TYR A 25 13.25 3.26 -4.17
N SER A 26 13.66 3.68 -5.37
CA SER A 26 12.83 4.45 -6.29
C SER A 26 11.69 3.64 -6.94
N THR A 27 11.87 2.34 -7.19
CA THR A 27 10.83 1.45 -7.73
C THR A 27 9.81 1.04 -6.68
N ARG A 28 10.20 0.96 -5.41
CA ARG A 28 9.25 0.82 -4.29
C ARG A 28 8.30 2.01 -4.20
N HIS A 29 8.72 3.23 -4.56
CA HIS A 29 7.88 4.43 -4.38
C HIS A 29 7.08 4.87 -5.62
N MET A 30 7.44 4.42 -6.84
CA MET A 30 6.73 4.80 -8.09
C MET A 30 6.04 3.65 -8.83
N GLY A 31 6.32 2.39 -8.47
CA GLY A 31 5.66 1.21 -9.07
C GLY A 31 4.42 0.74 -8.32
N GLU A 32 4.38 0.90 -6.99
CA GLU A 32 3.30 0.41 -6.15
C GLU A 32 1.96 1.11 -6.43
N THR A 33 1.98 2.44 -6.63
CA THR A 33 0.74 3.18 -6.97
C THR A 33 0.16 2.79 -8.32
N GLY A 34 1.01 2.40 -9.29
CA GLY A 34 0.56 1.88 -10.58
C GLY A 34 -0.17 0.55 -10.45
N LEU A 35 0.40 -0.38 -9.69
CA LEU A 35 -0.22 -1.68 -9.42
C LEU A 35 -1.53 -1.56 -8.64
N LEU A 36 -1.59 -0.63 -7.67
CA LEU A 36 -2.81 -0.36 -6.92
C LEU A 36 -3.87 0.29 -7.80
N ALA A 37 -3.50 1.23 -8.66
CA ALA A 37 -4.42 1.84 -9.63
C ALA A 37 -4.96 0.80 -10.62
N ASP A 38 -4.12 -0.10 -11.12
CA ASP A 38 -4.54 -1.21 -11.99
C ASP A 38 -5.50 -2.15 -11.24
N MET A 39 -5.16 -2.54 -10.01
CA MET A 39 -6.01 -3.36 -9.14
C MET A 39 -7.39 -2.71 -8.89
N LEU A 40 -7.42 -1.38 -8.70
CA LEU A 40 -8.67 -0.64 -8.53
C LEU A 40 -9.45 -0.51 -9.86
N SER A 41 -8.74 -0.34 -10.98
CA SER A 41 -9.31 -0.29 -12.33
C SER A 41 -9.97 -1.62 -12.71
N GLU A 42 -9.36 -2.76 -12.38
CA GLU A 42 -9.95 -4.10 -12.55
C GLU A 42 -11.26 -4.26 -11.77
N ARG A 43 -11.39 -3.57 -10.63
CA ARG A 43 -12.63 -3.51 -9.83
C ARG A 43 -13.62 -2.45 -10.32
N GLY A 44 -13.32 -1.75 -11.41
CA GLY A 44 -14.20 -0.75 -12.02
C GLY A 44 -14.00 0.69 -11.52
N TYR A 45 -12.94 0.96 -10.73
CA TYR A 45 -12.60 2.29 -10.24
C TYR A 45 -11.53 2.92 -11.11
N SER A 46 -11.87 3.98 -11.85
CA SER A 46 -10.94 4.71 -12.71
C SER A 46 -10.09 5.69 -11.90
N ILE A 47 -9.13 5.17 -11.13
CA ILE A 47 -8.21 5.97 -10.30
C ILE A 47 -6.87 6.11 -11.03
N SER A 48 -6.39 7.35 -11.19
CA SER A 48 -5.03 7.59 -11.69
C SER A 48 -4.01 7.18 -10.62
N PRO A 49 -2.86 6.59 -10.97
CA PRO A 49 -1.78 6.34 -10.02
C PRO A 49 -1.34 7.60 -9.25
N SER A 50 -1.49 8.78 -9.85
CA SER A 50 -1.18 10.08 -9.23
C SER A 50 -2.26 10.57 -8.24
N ALA A 51 -3.44 9.95 -8.25
CA ALA A 51 -4.54 10.26 -7.34
C ALA A 51 -4.49 9.42 -6.05
N LEU A 52 -3.63 8.40 -6.02
CA LEU A 52 -3.29 7.67 -4.80
C LEU A 52 -2.26 8.49 -4.01
N TYR A 53 -2.58 8.78 -2.75
CA TYR A 53 -1.67 9.47 -1.85
C TYR A 53 -1.45 8.67 -0.58
N VAL A 54 -0.23 8.75 -0.05
CA VAL A 54 0.11 8.17 1.25
C VAL A 54 -0.44 9.11 2.33
N ALA A 55 -1.34 8.60 3.15
CA ALA A 55 -1.92 9.34 4.27
C ALA A 55 -1.12 9.15 5.55
N ASP A 56 -0.60 7.94 5.77
CA ASP A 56 0.18 7.62 6.95
C ASP A 56 1.17 6.48 6.68
N HIS A 57 2.19 6.37 7.53
CA HIS A 57 3.17 5.30 7.48
C HIS A 57 3.78 5.05 8.87
N GLU A 58 3.68 3.81 9.34
CA GLU A 58 4.32 3.34 10.56
C GLU A 58 5.06 2.02 10.35
N SER A 59 6.24 1.90 10.97
CA SER A 59 7.09 0.72 10.86
C SER A 59 6.95 -0.19 12.08
N ASP A 60 7.03 -1.51 11.86
CA ASP A 60 6.92 -2.55 12.89
C ASP A 60 5.73 -2.34 13.85
N THR A 61 4.54 -2.16 13.28
CA THR A 61 3.29 -2.01 14.03
C THR A 61 2.20 -2.90 13.45
N SER A 62 1.03 -2.92 14.09
CA SER A 62 -0.20 -3.56 13.59
C SER A 62 -1.34 -2.55 13.56
N ILE A 63 -2.37 -2.81 12.75
CA ILE A 63 -3.51 -1.88 12.64
C ILE A 63 -4.25 -1.77 13.97
N ALA A 64 -4.38 -2.87 14.72
CA ALA A 64 -4.94 -2.85 16.08
C ALA A 64 -4.16 -1.94 17.04
N LEU A 65 -2.84 -1.78 16.85
CA LEU A 65 -2.00 -0.89 17.67
C LEU A 65 -2.02 0.56 17.19
N MET A 66 -2.21 0.80 15.88
CA MET A 66 -2.39 2.15 15.34
C MET A 66 -3.72 2.78 15.80
N PHE A 67 -4.75 1.96 15.98
CA PHE A 67 -6.09 2.40 16.38
C PHE A 67 -6.61 1.64 17.61
N PRO A 68 -5.99 1.79 18.79
CA PRO A 68 -6.28 0.96 19.96
C PRO A 68 -7.64 1.23 20.61
N ASP A 69 -8.21 2.42 20.38
CA ASP A 69 -9.47 2.88 20.97
C ASP A 69 -10.66 2.80 19.98
N GLU A 70 -10.42 2.34 18.75
CA GLU A 70 -11.43 2.29 17.67
C GLU A 70 -12.07 0.90 17.54
N ASP A 71 -13.37 0.86 17.22
CA ASP A 71 -14.03 -0.38 16.81
C ASP A 71 -13.75 -0.66 15.32
N LEU A 72 -12.78 -1.52 15.07
CA LEU A 72 -12.34 -1.88 13.71
C LEU A 72 -13.25 -2.91 13.03
N GLN A 73 -14.30 -3.41 13.69
CA GLN A 73 -15.10 -4.52 13.17
C GLN A 73 -15.76 -4.19 11.82
N SER A 74 -16.28 -2.97 11.66
CA SER A 74 -16.89 -2.51 10.41
C SER A 74 -15.89 -2.47 9.24
N ILE A 75 -14.65 -2.06 9.52
CA ILE A 75 -13.55 -2.03 8.55
C ILE A 75 -13.12 -3.44 8.17
N ILE A 76 -12.99 -4.33 9.16
CA ILE A 76 -12.64 -5.74 8.94
C ILE A 76 -13.69 -6.39 8.04
N ASP A 77 -14.98 -6.23 8.36
CA ASP A 77 -16.06 -6.87 7.64
C ASP A 77 -16.14 -6.37 6.18
N ALA A 78 -16.09 -5.05 5.98
CA ALA A 78 -16.07 -4.45 4.64
C ALA A 78 -14.85 -4.88 3.82
N SER A 79 -13.67 -4.95 4.45
CA SER A 79 -12.45 -5.34 3.75
C SER A 79 -12.42 -6.84 3.41
N LYS A 80 -12.97 -7.71 4.25
CA LYS A 80 -13.14 -9.14 3.95
C LYS A 80 -14.13 -9.35 2.81
N GLU A 81 -15.25 -8.62 2.80
CA GLU A 81 -16.22 -8.66 1.71
C GLU A 81 -15.61 -8.18 0.38
N SER A 82 -14.62 -7.30 0.45
CA SER A 82 -13.81 -6.84 -0.70
C SER A 82 -12.78 -7.88 -1.20
N GLY A 83 -12.63 -8.99 -0.48
CA GLY A 83 -11.73 -10.10 -0.78
C GLY A 83 -10.29 -9.94 -0.27
N PHE A 84 -10.05 -9.05 0.69
CA PHE A 84 -8.73 -8.89 1.31
C PHE A 84 -8.56 -9.77 2.56
N PRO A 85 -7.32 -10.07 2.99
CA PRO A 85 -7.08 -10.95 4.14
C PRO A 85 -7.58 -10.37 5.47
N SER A 86 -7.38 -9.06 5.68
CA SER A 86 -7.90 -8.29 6.81
C SER A 86 -7.49 -8.81 8.19
N ASP A 87 -6.21 -9.12 8.37
CA ASP A 87 -5.61 -9.43 9.67
C ASP A 87 -5.16 -8.15 10.40
N VAL A 88 -5.89 -7.75 11.45
CA VAL A 88 -5.58 -6.54 12.24
C VAL A 88 -4.36 -6.69 13.15
N ASP A 89 -3.99 -7.93 13.47
CA ASP A 89 -2.88 -8.24 14.37
C ASP A 89 -1.57 -8.47 13.61
N LYS A 90 -1.64 -8.56 12.27
CA LYS A 90 -0.47 -8.68 11.42
C LYS A 90 0.46 -7.49 11.64
N ARG A 91 1.72 -7.81 11.95
CA ARG A 91 2.79 -6.83 12.16
C ARG A 91 3.64 -6.69 10.91
N GLY A 92 4.04 -5.46 10.63
CA GLY A 92 4.98 -5.15 9.55
C GLY A 92 5.12 -3.64 9.37
N ASP A 93 5.67 -3.26 8.22
CA ASP A 93 5.67 -1.87 7.79
C ASP A 93 4.31 -1.54 7.16
N ILE A 94 3.54 -0.68 7.81
CA ILE A 94 2.19 -0.28 7.41
C ILE A 94 2.25 1.03 6.65
N VAL A 95 1.72 1.02 5.42
CA VAL A 95 1.44 2.21 4.62
C VAL A 95 -0.06 2.34 4.48
N VAL A 96 -0.61 3.51 4.83
CA VAL A 96 -2.01 3.87 4.58
C VAL A 96 -2.08 4.69 3.30
N MET A 97 -2.79 4.18 2.31
CA MET A 97 -3.01 4.87 1.04
C MET A 97 -4.47 5.23 0.86
N LEU A 98 -4.70 6.43 0.37
CA LEU A 98 -6.02 6.98 0.13
C LEU A 98 -6.17 7.36 -1.35
N ALA A 99 -7.38 7.18 -1.89
CA ALA A 99 -7.75 7.67 -3.21
C ALA A 99 -9.19 8.19 -3.21
N ALA A 100 -9.38 9.47 -3.55
CA ALA A 100 -10.72 10.04 -3.67
C ALA A 100 -11.46 9.42 -4.87
N ILE A 101 -12.70 8.99 -4.65
CA ILE A 101 -13.62 8.55 -5.70
C ILE A 101 -14.46 9.74 -6.16
N ASP A 102 -15.03 10.45 -5.19
CA ASP A 102 -15.87 11.64 -5.33
C ASP A 102 -15.72 12.53 -4.08
N GLU A 103 -16.56 13.55 -3.94
CA GLU A 103 -16.49 14.50 -2.82
C GLU A 103 -16.88 13.87 -1.47
N GLU A 104 -17.57 12.73 -1.50
CA GLU A 104 -18.15 12.08 -0.32
C GLU A 104 -17.52 10.72 0.00
N SER A 105 -16.68 10.19 -0.90
CA SER A 105 -16.16 8.81 -0.80
C SER A 105 -14.67 8.74 -1.10
N VAL A 106 -13.93 8.08 -0.22
CA VAL A 106 -12.49 7.83 -0.34
C VAL A 106 -12.22 6.32 -0.21
N ILE A 107 -11.39 5.79 -1.10
CA ILE A 107 -10.84 4.44 -0.96
C ILE A 107 -9.69 4.49 0.03
N THR A 108 -9.73 3.62 1.03
CA THR A 108 -8.66 3.46 2.01
C THR A 108 -8.06 2.08 1.86
N LEU A 109 -6.74 2.01 1.69
CA LEU A 109 -5.95 0.80 1.58
C LEU A 109 -4.91 0.76 2.69
N PHE A 110 -4.84 -0.33 3.44
CA PHE A 110 -3.72 -0.62 4.34
C PHE A 110 -2.82 -1.65 3.68
N ILE A 111 -1.55 -1.30 3.55
CA ILE A 111 -0.54 -2.11 2.91
C ILE A 111 0.45 -2.50 3.99
N ILE A 112 0.65 -3.81 4.20
CA ILE A 112 1.62 -4.34 5.15
C ILE A 112 2.71 -5.07 4.36
N ASP A 113 3.96 -4.62 4.51
CA ASP A 113 5.13 -5.17 3.82
C ASP A 113 4.96 -5.25 2.28
N GLY A 114 4.29 -4.24 1.70
CA GLY A 114 4.04 -4.14 0.26
C GLY A 114 2.85 -4.96 -0.26
N GLN A 115 2.05 -5.59 0.61
CA GLN A 115 0.83 -6.29 0.23
C GLN A 115 -0.40 -5.61 0.82
N VAL A 116 -1.46 -5.47 0.01
CA VAL A 116 -2.74 -4.93 0.49
C VAL A 116 -3.37 -5.90 1.47
N GLU A 117 -3.41 -5.50 2.73
CA GLU A 117 -4.02 -6.27 3.82
C GLU A 117 -5.48 -5.87 4.03
N PHE A 118 -5.78 -4.57 3.88
CA PHE A 118 -7.14 -4.04 3.93
C PHE A 118 -7.44 -3.14 2.75
N GLY A 119 -8.69 -3.17 2.30
CA GLY A 119 -9.21 -2.24 1.31
C GLY A 119 -10.71 -2.06 1.44
N PHE A 120 -11.15 -0.82 1.57
CA PHE A 120 -12.56 -0.45 1.73
C PHE A 120 -12.81 0.98 1.23
N ILE A 121 -14.08 1.37 1.18
CA ILE A 121 -14.52 2.74 0.92
C ILE A 121 -14.98 3.35 2.23
N GLN A 122 -14.47 4.52 2.55
CA GLN A 122 -14.90 5.33 3.66
C GLN A 122 -15.67 6.54 3.14
N GLN A 123 -16.86 6.78 3.68
CA GLN A 123 -17.56 8.03 3.41
C GLN A 123 -16.99 9.16 4.28
N THR A 124 -17.04 10.38 3.78
CA THR A 124 -16.54 11.58 4.49
C THR A 124 -17.39 11.95 5.71
N ASP A 125 -18.52 11.27 5.93
CA ASP A 125 -19.31 11.34 7.16
C ASP A 125 -18.58 10.74 8.38
N GLY A 126 -17.48 10.02 8.17
CA GLY A 126 -16.63 9.43 9.20
C GLY A 126 -17.17 8.15 9.82
N ASN A 127 -18.41 7.77 9.52
CA ASN A 127 -19.10 6.65 10.18
C ASN A 127 -19.43 5.50 9.22
N THR A 128 -19.51 5.78 7.92
CA THR A 128 -19.94 4.78 6.95
C THR A 128 -18.73 4.18 6.23
N VAL A 129 -18.61 2.86 6.38
CA VAL A 129 -17.60 2.04 5.71
C VAL A 129 -18.30 1.04 4.80
N LEU A 130 -17.88 0.98 3.54
CA LEU A 130 -18.46 0.13 2.50
C LEU A 130 -17.38 -0.77 1.89
N PRO A 131 -17.73 -1.98 1.44
CA PRO A 131 -16.80 -2.84 0.72
C PRO A 131 -16.41 -2.24 -0.64
N LEU A 132 -15.16 -2.47 -1.07
CA LEU A 132 -14.71 -2.33 -2.45
C LEU A 132 -15.34 -3.43 -3.31
N ALA A 133 -16.56 -3.16 -3.78
CA ALA A 133 -17.26 -4.03 -4.72
C ALA A 133 -16.78 -3.79 -6.16
N VAL A 134 -16.87 -4.83 -7.00
CA VAL A 134 -16.71 -4.64 -8.45
C VAL A 134 -17.88 -3.78 -8.95
N LYS A 135 -17.60 -2.57 -9.43
CA LYS A 135 -18.60 -1.77 -10.14
C LYS A 135 -18.85 -2.42 -11.50
N VAL A 136 -19.88 -3.27 -11.58
CA VAL A 136 -20.40 -3.77 -12.86
C VAL A 136 -20.95 -2.55 -13.61
N ARG A 137 -20.24 -2.14 -14.67
CA ARG A 137 -20.72 -1.12 -15.61
C ARG A 137 -21.94 -1.60 -16.38
#